data_AF-A0A2V7GXM8-F1
#
_entry.id   AF-A0A2V7GXM8-F1
#
_cell.length_a   1.000
_cell.length_b   1.000
_cell.length_c   1.000
_cell.angle_alpha   90.00
_cell.angle_beta   90.00
_cell.angle_gamma   90.00
#
_symmetry.space_group_name_H-M   'P 1'
#
loop_
_entity.id
_entity.type
_entity.pdbx_description
1 polymer ?
#
loop_
_entity_poly.entity_id
_entity_poly.type
_entity_poly.pdbx_seq_one_letter_code
_entity_poly.pdbx_strand_id
1 'polypeptide(L)'
;MVRISSSHIVVLDVNRRNVPVDRRFLEIRYHPPERWSIVRCEPREIQRVGRLFPLTYAVCPACRHRQAFESDVKELSCERCKKAATLAWDEMS
;
A
#
# COMPACT_ATOMS: atom_id res chain seq x y z
N MET A 1 8.12 -13.17 -0.94
CA MET A 1 8.20 -13.98 -2.19
C MET A 1 6.77 -14.26 -2.65
N VAL A 2 6.46 -14.15 -3.94
CA VAL A 2 5.13 -14.48 -4.48
C VAL A 2 5.23 -15.82 -5.21
N ARG A 3 4.34 -16.77 -4.89
CA ARG A 3 4.25 -18.06 -5.58
C ARG A 3 2.88 -18.18 -6.25
N ILE A 4 2.88 -18.58 -7.52
CA ILE A 4 1.67 -18.76 -8.33
C ILE A 4 1.38 -20.27 -8.40
N SER A 5 0.19 -20.70 -7.99
CA SER A 5 -0.33 -22.06 -8.17
C SER A 5 -1.20 -22.11 -9.44
N SER A 6 -1.49 -23.29 -10.00
CA SER A 6 -2.49 -23.45 -11.08
C SER A 6 -3.92 -23.13 -10.62
N SER A 7 -4.12 -22.97 -9.32
CA SER A 7 -5.33 -22.49 -8.67
C SER A 7 -5.38 -20.95 -8.72
N HIS A 8 -6.57 -20.35 -8.71
CA HIS A 8 -6.78 -18.90 -8.59
C HIS A 8 -6.26 -18.29 -7.26
N ILE A 9 -5.43 -18.99 -6.50
CA ILE A 9 -4.89 -18.59 -5.21
C ILE A 9 -3.40 -18.25 -5.37
N VAL A 10 -3.03 -17.06 -4.94
CA VAL A 10 -1.66 -16.59 -4.79
C VAL A 10 -1.31 -16.58 -3.31
N VAL A 11 -0.13 -17.08 -2.96
CA VAL A 11 0.34 -17.04 -1.57
C VAL A 11 1.31 -15.87 -1.40
N LEU A 12 0.95 -14.94 -0.51
CA LEU A 12 1.77 -13.81 -0.10
C LEU A 12 2.52 -14.16 1.19
N ASP A 13 3.83 -13.93 1.21
CA ASP A 13 4.60 -13.93 2.46
C ASP A 13 4.45 -12.55 3.15
N VAL A 14 3.73 -12.53 4.27
CA VAL A 14 3.49 -11.34 5.09
C VAL A 14 4.03 -11.61 6.49
N ASN A 15 5.09 -10.91 6.90
CA ASN A 15 5.72 -11.10 8.21
C ASN A 15 6.07 -12.57 8.52
N ARG A 16 6.62 -13.31 7.53
CA ARG A 16 6.96 -14.74 7.61
C ARG A 16 5.75 -15.66 7.78
N ARG A 17 4.55 -15.20 7.38
CA ARG A 17 3.33 -15.99 7.35
C ARG A 17 2.81 -16.07 5.92
N ASN A 18 2.44 -17.27 5.51
CA ASN A 18 1.82 -17.51 4.22
C ASN A 18 0.34 -17.09 4.28
N VAL A 19 -0.02 -16.08 3.51
CA VAL A 19 -1.38 -15.55 3.39
C VAL A 19 -1.92 -15.89 2.00
N PRO A 20 -2.88 -16.82 1.88
CA PRO A 20 -3.52 -17.10 0.59
C PRO A 20 -4.50 -15.97 0.23
N VAL A 21 -4.43 -15.50 -1.00
CA VAL A 21 -5.30 -14.44 -1.55
C VAL A 21 -5.78 -14.87 -2.94
N ASP A 22 -7.04 -14.60 -3.28
CA ASP A 22 -7.54 -14.82 -4.64
C ASP A 22 -6.81 -13.87 -5.61
N ARG A 23 -6.32 -14.41 -6.73
CA ARG A 23 -5.58 -13.68 -7.77
C ARG A 23 -6.37 -12.48 -8.30
N ARG A 24 -7.71 -12.52 -8.27
CA ARG A 24 -8.60 -11.43 -8.72
C ARG A 24 -8.47 -10.15 -7.88
N PHE A 25 -8.01 -10.25 -6.64
CA PHE A 25 -7.77 -9.10 -5.77
C PHE A 25 -6.35 -8.53 -5.89
N LEU A 26 -5.50 -9.11 -6.73
CA LEU A 26 -4.10 -8.73 -6.83
C LEU A 26 -3.80 -8.11 -8.20
N GLU A 27 -3.08 -7.00 -8.19
CA GLU A 27 -2.32 -6.53 -9.35
C GLU A 27 -0.84 -6.72 -9.06
N ILE A 28 -0.15 -7.49 -9.90
CA ILE A 28 1.30 -7.75 -9.74
C ILE A 28 2.03 -6.92 -10.80
N ARG A 29 2.77 -5.91 -10.34
CA ARG A 29 3.60 -5.05 -11.20
C ARG A 29 5.07 -5.39 -11.04
N TYR A 30 5.81 -5.37 -12.16
CA TYR A 30 7.25 -5.63 -12.19
C TYR A 30 8.10 -4.39 -11.86
N HIS A 31 7.53 -3.20 -12.04
CA HIS A 31 8.18 -1.93 -11.71
C HIS A 31 7.51 -1.32 -10.47
N PRO A 32 8.27 -0.65 -9.59
CA PRO A 32 7.69 0.07 -8.47
C PRO A 32 6.75 1.18 -8.98
N PRO A 33 5.69 1.53 -8.24
CA PRO A 33 4.84 2.64 -8.59
C PRO A 33 5.66 3.95 -8.63
N GLU A 34 5.31 4.86 -9.52
CA GLU A 34 5.95 6.18 -9.59
C GLU A 34 5.25 7.21 -8.70
N ARG A 35 3.97 6.96 -8.40
CA ARG A 35 3.08 7.77 -7.57
C ARG A 35 2.97 7.22 -6.16
N TRP A 36 2.52 8.05 -5.23
CA TRP A 36 2.19 7.59 -3.89
C TRP A 36 0.97 6.68 -3.91
N SER A 37 1.10 5.49 -3.30
CA SER A 37 -0.02 4.59 -3.08
C SER A 37 -0.76 4.98 -1.80
N ILE A 38 -2.09 5.01 -1.85
CA ILE A 38 -2.93 5.42 -0.72
C ILE A 38 -3.53 4.17 -0.07
N VAL A 39 -3.37 4.05 1.24
CA VAL A 39 -3.97 2.96 2.02
C VAL A 39 -5.05 3.54 2.90
N ARG A 40 -6.28 3.06 2.72
CA ARG A 40 -7.41 3.30 3.62
C ARG A 40 -7.62 2.06 4.47
N CYS A 41 -7.60 2.23 5.79
CA CYS A 41 -7.95 1.20 6.74
C CYS A 41 -9.35 1.47 7.27
N GLU A 42 -10.19 0.45 7.30
CA GLU A 42 -11.46 0.51 8.02
C GLU A 42 -11.20 0.57 9.54
N PRO A 43 -12.00 1.29 10.34
CA PRO A 43 -11.84 1.36 11.79
C PRO A 43 -11.76 -0.01 12.48
N ARG A 44 -12.47 -1.02 11.95
CA ARG A 44 -12.44 -2.42 12.43
C ARG A 44 -11.08 -3.11 12.22
N GLU A 45 -10.35 -2.71 11.19
CA GLU A 45 -9.03 -3.28 10.84
C GLU A 45 -7.91 -2.67 11.69
N ILE A 46 -8.07 -1.42 12.14
CA ILE A 46 -7.07 -0.69 12.96
C ILE A 46 -6.74 -1.38 14.28
N GLN A 47 -7.70 -2.10 14.87
CA GLN A 47 -7.45 -2.84 16.12
C GLN A 47 -6.29 -3.85 15.98
N ARG A 48 -6.01 -4.32 14.75
CA ARG A 48 -4.91 -5.23 14.44
C ARG A 48 -3.59 -4.54 14.07
N VAL A 49 -3.65 -3.30 13.56
CA VAL A 49 -2.46 -2.55 13.11
C VAL A 49 -1.88 -1.69 14.24
N GLY A 50 -2.61 -1.53 15.35
CA GLY A 50 -2.28 -0.62 16.43
C GLY A 50 -2.57 0.83 16.01
N ARG A 51 -2.79 1.73 16.98
CA ARG A 51 -3.09 3.17 16.75
C ARG A 51 -1.92 3.97 16.15
N LEU A 52 -0.95 3.32 15.52
CA LEU A 52 0.30 3.93 15.07
C LEU A 52 0.15 4.77 13.79
N PHE A 53 -0.93 4.57 13.02
CA PHE A 53 -1.16 5.32 11.79
C PHE A 53 -2.60 5.86 11.73
N PRO A 54 -2.83 7.00 11.06
CA PRO A 54 -4.17 7.46 10.73
C PRO A 54 -4.91 6.42 9.88
N LEU A 55 -6.25 6.49 9.89
CA LEU A 55 -7.13 5.67 9.05
C LEU A 55 -6.77 5.71 7.56
N THR A 56 -6.11 6.78 7.10
CA THR A 56 -5.60 6.90 5.74
C THR A 56 -4.14 7.37 5.77
N TYR A 57 -3.26 6.69 5.04
CA TYR A 57 -1.84 7.07 4.90
C TYR A 57 -1.30 6.75 3.51
N ALA A 58 -0.23 7.43 3.13
CA ALA A 58 0.41 7.28 1.83
C ALA A 58 1.72 6.49 1.96
N VAL A 59 2.08 5.71 0.94
CA VAL A 59 3.31 4.93 0.87
C VAL A 59 4.22 5.50 -0.22
N CYS A 60 5.44 5.91 0.17
CA CYS A 60 6.39 6.53 -0.72
C CYS A 60 6.84 5.54 -1.82
N PRO A 61 6.77 5.92 -3.12
CA PRO A 61 7.15 5.04 -4.22
C PRO A 61 8.65 4.68 -4.22
N ALA A 62 9.50 5.57 -3.70
CA ALA A 62 10.95 5.37 -3.71
C ALA A 62 11.48 4.58 -2.51
N CYS A 63 11.04 4.94 -1.30
CA CYS A 63 11.62 4.37 -0.07
C CYS A 63 10.63 3.57 0.80
N ARG A 64 9.36 3.44 0.36
CA ARG A 64 8.29 2.72 1.07
C ARG A 64 7.96 3.27 2.46
N HIS A 65 8.43 4.48 2.79
CA HIS A 65 8.05 5.17 4.01
C HIS A 65 6.56 5.47 4.02
N ARG A 66 5.91 5.24 5.16
CA ARG A 66 4.49 5.50 5.37
C ARG A 66 4.35 6.88 6.01
N GLN A 67 3.53 7.73 5.43
CA GLN A 67 3.38 9.11 5.88
C GLN A 67 1.89 9.48 5.96
N ALA A 68 1.54 10.18 7.04
CA ALA A 68 0.25 10.82 7.16
C ALA A 68 0.19 12.03 6.22
N PHE A 69 -1.00 12.39 5.76
CA PHE A 69 -1.19 13.55 4.90
C PHE A 69 -2.63 14.06 5.09
N GLU A 70 -2.85 15.33 4.75
CA GLU A 70 -4.19 15.94 4.82
C GLU A 70 -5.07 15.46 3.65
N SER A 71 -6.39 15.54 3.82
CA SER A 71 -7.31 15.23 2.72
C SER A 71 -7.07 16.16 1.51
N ASP A 72 -7.29 15.66 0.30
CA ASP A 72 -7.23 16.41 -0.97
C ASP A 72 -5.85 16.94 -1.43
N VAL A 73 -4.77 16.50 -0.79
CA VAL A 73 -3.40 16.78 -1.26
C VAL A 73 -3.14 16.06 -2.59
N LYS A 74 -2.70 16.79 -3.63
CA LYS A 74 -2.39 16.22 -4.96
C LYS A 74 -0.93 15.75 -5.10
N GLU A 75 -0.02 16.33 -4.33
CA GLU A 75 1.41 16.05 -4.37
C GLU A 75 1.98 16.01 -2.95
N LEU A 76 2.84 15.03 -2.67
CA LEU A 76 3.44 14.83 -1.34
C LEU A 76 4.95 14.66 -1.45
N SER A 77 5.68 15.35 -0.57
CA SER A 77 7.12 15.16 -0.40
C SER A 77 7.40 14.22 0.76
N CYS A 78 8.26 13.23 0.53
CA CYS A 78 8.58 12.22 1.53
C CYS A 78 9.47 12.80 2.62
N GLU A 79 9.05 12.69 3.88
CA GLU A 79 9.84 13.15 5.04
C GLU A 79 11.20 12.44 5.16
N ARG A 80 11.28 11.20 4.67
CA ARG A 80 12.49 10.36 4.74
C ARG A 80 13.47 10.55 3.59
N CYS A 81 13.02 10.40 2.34
CA CYS A 81 13.90 10.46 1.16
C CYS A 81 13.79 11.77 0.35
N LYS A 82 12.91 12.69 0.76
CA LYS A 82 12.68 14.01 0.15
C LYS A 82 12.19 14.00 -1.30
N LYS A 83 11.88 12.82 -1.87
CA LYS A 83 11.25 12.72 -3.20
C LYS A 83 9.81 13.27 -3.13
N ALA A 84 9.50 14.18 -4.05
CA ALA A 84 8.14 14.63 -4.33
C ALA A 84 7.52 13.79 -5.45
N ALA A 85 6.24 13.45 -5.31
CA ALA A 85 5.46 12.75 -6.32
C ALA A 85 3.96 12.98 -6.09
N THR A 86 3.16 12.77 -7.13
CA THR A 86 1.70 12.87 -7.05
C THR A 86 1.08 11.71 -6.30
N LEU A 87 -0.08 11.95 -5.68
CA LEU A 87 -0.89 10.89 -5.08
C LEU A 87 -1.77 10.21 -6.14
N ALA A 88 -1.84 8.89 -6.10
CA ALA A 88 -2.65 8.09 -7.02
C ALA A 88 -4.11 7.97 -6.54
N TRP A 89 -4.83 9.09 -6.43
CA TRP A 89 -6.24 9.11 -6.02
C TRP A 89 -7.17 8.34 -6.98
N ASP A 90 -6.85 8.40 -8.27
CA ASP A 90 -7.53 7.71 -9.38
C ASP A 90 -7.36 6.18 -9.35
N GLU A 91 -6.34 5.66 -8.67
CA GLU A 91 -6.21 4.20 -8.47
C GLU A 91 -7.18 3.68 -7.38
N MET A 92 -7.93 4.57 -6.73
CA MET A 92 -8.90 4.22 -5.69
C MET A 92 -10.37 4.22 -6.18
N SER A 93 -10.64 4.61 -7.43
CA SER A 93 -12.00 4.66 -8.00
C SER A 93 -12.46 3.34 -8.59
#